data_AF-A0A8H9KSU6-F1
#
_entry.id   AF-A0A8H9KSU6-F1
#
_cell.length_a   1.000
_cell.length_b   1.000
_cell.length_c   1.000
_cell.angle_alpha   90.00
_cell.angle_beta   90.00
_cell.angle_gamma   90.00
#
_symmetry.space_group_name_H-M   'P 1'
#
loop_
_entity.id
_entity.type
_entity.pdbx_description
1 polymer ?
#
loop_
_entity_poly.entity_id
_entity_poly.type
_entity_poly.pdbx_seq_one_letter_code
_entity_poly.pdbx_strand_id
1 'polypeptide(L)'
;MHQEVFIFITLVILIVFYSLYARKTVIRKAINEYIDYDLNEYGFELKSFEPLFLNSGEFKVNFFILLLDNLRSGIFKDTYYVNLFLLKDGKQEIITARIQSYYSFNIDNVKYSKELRKLG
;
A
#
# COMPACT_ATOMS: atom_id res chain seq x y z
N MET A 1 -3.63 6.20 -36.78
CA MET A 1 -3.30 4.83 -36.33
C MET A 1 -1.95 4.72 -35.60
N HIS A 2 -0.78 4.94 -36.21
CA HIS A 2 0.51 4.76 -35.49
C HIS A 2 0.74 5.74 -34.33
N GLN A 3 0.35 7.02 -34.47
CA GLN A 3 0.49 8.02 -33.40
C GLN A 3 -0.45 7.76 -32.22
N GLU A 4 -1.69 7.35 -32.47
CA GLU A 4 -2.67 7.05 -31.41
C GLU A 4 -2.23 5.83 -30.58
N VAL A 5 -1.71 4.80 -31.24
CA VAL A 5 -1.16 3.61 -30.56
C VAL A 5 0.07 3.99 -29.72
N PHE A 6 0.95 4.85 -30.23
CA PHE A 6 2.10 5.34 -29.47
C PHE A 6 1.67 6.11 -28.22
N ILE A 7 0.75 7.08 -28.37
CA ILE A 7 0.19 7.86 -27.25
C ILE A 7 -0.44 6.93 -26.20
N PHE A 8 -1.24 5.95 -26.63
CA PHE A 8 -1.86 4.99 -25.74
C PHE A 8 -0.84 4.19 -24.94
N ILE A 9 0.19 3.64 -25.60
CA ILE A 9 1.27 2.88 -24.94
C ILE A 9 2.01 3.77 -23.93
N THR A 10 2.36 5.00 -24.31
CA THR A 10 3.04 5.94 -23.42
C THR A 10 2.19 6.25 -22.19
N LEU A 11 0.88 6.49 -22.37
CA LEU A 11 -0.04 6.71 -21.25
C LEU A 11 -0.09 5.50 -20.32
N VAL A 12 -0.25 4.29 -20.84
CA VAL A 12 -0.26 3.07 -20.02
C VAL A 12 1.03 2.94 -19.20
N ILE A 13 2.19 3.20 -19.81
CA ILE A 13 3.48 3.17 -19.12
C ILE A 13 3.53 4.20 -17.98
N LEU A 14 3.14 5.45 -18.24
CA LEU A 14 3.11 6.51 -17.23
C LEU A 14 2.20 6.15 -16.05
N ILE A 15 1.04 5.56 -16.33
CA ILE A 15 0.07 5.14 -15.30
C ILE A 15 0.66 4.03 -14.43
N VAL A 16 1.34 3.05 -15.04
CA VAL A 16 2.01 1.97 -14.30
C VAL A 16 3.09 2.54 -13.37
N PHE A 17 3.95 3.42 -13.89
CA PHE A 17 5.00 4.04 -13.08
C PHE A 17 4.43 4.90 -11.95
N TYR A 18 3.38 5.68 -12.22
CA TYR A 18 2.69 6.47 -11.20
C TYR A 18 2.07 5.57 -10.12
N SER A 19 1.46 4.45 -10.51
CA SER A 19 0.84 3.49 -9.59
C SER A 19 1.88 2.85 -8.65
N LEU A 20 3.04 2.46 -9.20
CA LEU A 20 4.16 1.92 -8.40
C LEU A 20 4.73 2.98 -7.44
N TYR A 21 4.85 4.22 -7.89
CA TYR A 21 5.29 5.33 -7.05
C TYR A 21 4.30 5.62 -5.91
N ALA A 22 3.00 5.69 -6.23
CA ALA A 22 1.91 5.88 -5.27
C ALA A 22 1.94 4.82 -4.18
N ARG A 23 1.97 3.54 -4.56
CA ARG A 23 2.09 2.40 -3.65
C ARG A 23 3.26 2.57 -2.68
N LYS A 24 4.46 2.83 -3.21
CA LYS A 24 5.68 2.94 -2.40
C LYS A 24 5.56 4.08 -1.39
N THR A 25 4.99 5.20 -1.81
CA THR A 25 4.77 6.38 -0.97
C THR A 25 3.78 6.09 0.16
N VAL A 26 2.62 5.50 -0.16
CA VAL A 26 1.60 5.14 0.84
C VAL A 26 2.14 4.14 1.86
N ILE A 27 2.81 3.08 1.40
CA ILE A 27 3.36 2.06 2.30
C ILE A 27 4.41 2.69 3.24
N ARG A 28 5.31 3.50 2.70
CA ARG A 28 6.34 4.15 3.52
C ARG A 28 5.75 5.11 4.55
N LYS A 29 4.73 5.86 4.16
CA LYS A 29 4.01 6.76 5.05
C LYS A 29 3.33 5.98 6.17
N ALA A 30 2.60 4.91 5.84
CA ALA A 30 1.95 4.05 6.82
C ALA A 30 2.95 3.41 7.80
N ILE A 31 4.13 3.03 7.32
CA ILE A 31 5.18 2.48 8.17
C ILE A 31 5.66 3.52 9.17
N ASN A 32 6.09 4.67 8.69
CA ASN A 32 6.71 5.70 9.52
C ASN A 32 5.73 6.35 10.50
N GLU A 33 4.47 6.55 10.10
CA GLU A 33 3.50 7.32 10.89
C GLU A 33 2.62 6.46 11.80
N TYR A 34 2.42 5.18 11.48
CA TYR A 34 1.46 4.32 12.20
C TYR A 34 2.10 3.02 12.67
N ILE A 35 2.67 2.23 11.75
CA ILE A 35 3.14 0.88 12.07
C ILE A 35 4.33 0.92 13.03
N ASP A 36 5.32 1.78 12.80
CA ASP A 36 6.48 1.87 13.70
C ASP A 36 6.07 2.27 15.12
N TYR A 37 5.07 3.17 15.25
CA TYR A 37 4.51 3.52 16.54
C TYR A 37 3.82 2.32 17.21
N ASP A 38 2.92 1.65 16.50
CA ASP A 38 2.20 0.48 17.03
C ASP A 38 3.17 -0.63 17.45
N LEU A 39 4.18 -0.94 16.63
CA LEU A 39 5.16 -1.98 16.92
C LEU A 39 5.98 -1.65 18.17
N ASN A 40 6.43 -0.40 18.30
CA ASN A 40 7.17 0.07 19.47
C ASN A 40 6.33 -0.03 20.75
N GLU A 41 5.03 0.28 20.70
CA GLU A 41 4.11 0.16 21.84
C GLU A 41 4.05 -1.29 22.39
N TYR A 42 4.13 -2.29 21.50
CA TYR A 42 4.07 -3.72 21.87
C TYR A 42 5.44 -4.41 21.97
N GLY A 43 6.54 -3.65 21.86
CA GLY A 43 7.91 -4.14 21.98
C GLY A 43 8.41 -4.96 20.79
N PHE A 44 7.85 -4.74 19.60
CA PHE A 44 8.34 -5.34 18.36
C PHE A 44 9.31 -4.40 17.65
N GLU A 45 10.37 -4.97 17.08
CA GLU A 45 11.28 -4.27 16.17
C GLU A 45 10.97 -4.67 14.72
N LEU A 46 10.74 -3.70 13.84
CA LEU A 46 10.59 -3.94 12.40
C LEU A 46 11.97 -4.14 11.75
N LYS A 47 12.24 -5.33 11.22
CA LYS A 47 13.49 -5.62 10.49
C LYS A 47 13.40 -5.27 9.01
N SER A 48 12.29 -5.63 8.39
CA SER A 48 12.03 -5.36 6.98
C SER A 48 10.54 -5.47 6.69
N PHE A 49 10.14 -4.99 5.51
CA PHE A 49 8.79 -5.13 5.02
C PHE A 49 8.78 -5.49 3.54
N GLU A 50 7.80 -6.28 3.13
CA GLU A 50 7.63 -6.74 1.75
C GLU A 50 6.20 -6.48 1.28
N PRO A 51 6.02 -5.58 0.30
CA PRO A 51 4.71 -5.35 -0.31
C PRO A 51 4.22 -6.58 -1.11
N LEU A 52 3.00 -7.04 -0.85
CA LEU A 52 2.39 -8.16 -1.58
C LEU A 52 1.85 -7.71 -2.94
N PHE A 53 2.31 -8.32 -4.03
CA PHE A 53 1.96 -7.94 -5.41
C PHE A 53 0.56 -8.36 -5.89
N LEU A 54 -0.03 -9.42 -5.33
CA LEU A 54 -1.24 -10.06 -5.88
C LEU A 54 -2.57 -9.49 -5.37
N ASN A 55 -2.55 -8.57 -4.40
CA ASN A 55 -3.78 -8.04 -3.79
C ASN A 55 -3.74 -6.54 -3.50
N SER A 56 -2.79 -5.81 -4.07
CA SER A 56 -2.87 -4.35 -4.11
C SER A 56 -3.78 -3.94 -5.27
N GLY A 57 -4.77 -3.10 -5.02
CA GLY A 57 -5.83 -2.69 -5.97
C GLY A 57 -5.36 -1.90 -7.21
N GLU A 58 -4.09 -2.01 -7.60
CA GLU A 58 -3.33 -0.97 -8.28
C GLU A 58 -3.66 -0.81 -9.77
N PHE A 59 -3.99 -1.87 -10.49
CA PHE A 59 -4.26 -1.71 -11.93
C PHE A 59 -5.70 -1.28 -12.24
N LYS A 60 -6.67 -1.69 -11.42
CA LYS A 60 -8.10 -1.40 -11.66
C LYS A 60 -8.50 0.01 -11.25
N VAL A 61 -7.83 0.64 -10.29
CA VAL A 61 -8.25 1.96 -9.80
C VAL A 61 -7.58 3.07 -10.61
N ASN A 62 -6.27 3.00 -10.84
CA ASN A 62 -5.54 4.06 -11.55
C ASN A 62 -5.83 4.13 -13.05
N PHE A 63 -6.05 2.98 -13.72
CA PHE A 63 -6.46 2.95 -15.13
C PHE A 63 -7.85 3.61 -15.35
N PHE A 64 -8.77 3.42 -14.40
CA PHE A 64 -10.11 4.00 -14.47
C PHE A 64 -10.15 5.47 -14.03
N ILE A 65 -9.31 5.88 -13.07
CA ILE A 65 -9.18 7.28 -12.64
C ILE A 65 -8.71 8.20 -13.78
N LEU A 66 -7.81 7.72 -14.66
CA LEU A 66 -7.35 8.53 -15.80
C LEU A 66 -8.33 8.58 -16.97
N LEU A 67 -9.23 7.61 -17.10
CA LEU A 67 -10.17 7.51 -18.22
C LEU A 67 -11.55 8.08 -17.92
N LEU A 68 -11.93 8.22 -16.64
CA LEU A 68 -13.26 8.65 -16.23
C LEU A 68 -13.18 9.61 -15.04
N ASP A 69 -13.29 10.91 -15.31
CA ASP A 69 -13.39 11.97 -14.29
C ASP A 69 -14.52 11.71 -13.26
N ASN A 70 -15.54 10.94 -13.64
CA ASN A 70 -16.68 10.61 -12.78
C ASN A 70 -16.45 9.42 -11.83
N LEU A 71 -15.34 8.69 -11.96
CA LEU A 71 -14.92 7.67 -10.97
C LEU A 71 -14.01 8.26 -9.88
N ARG A 72 -13.68 9.55 -10.00
CA ARG A 72 -12.82 10.34 -9.11
C ARG A 72 -13.48 10.66 -7.76
N SER A 73 -14.77 10.37 -7.59
CA SER A 73 -15.51 10.60 -6.36
C SER A 73 -15.19 9.52 -5.31
N GLY A 74 -14.18 9.77 -4.47
CA GLY A 74 -14.16 9.48 -3.02
C GLY A 74 -14.57 8.10 -2.44
N ILE A 75 -14.85 7.07 -3.24
CA ILE A 75 -15.45 5.81 -2.78
C ILE A 75 -14.43 4.66 -2.75
N PHE A 76 -13.39 4.71 -3.58
CA PHE A 76 -12.40 3.64 -3.65
C PHE A 76 -11.23 3.93 -2.70
N LYS A 77 -11.19 3.20 -1.58
CA LYS A 77 -10.01 3.13 -0.71
C LYS A 77 -9.00 2.19 -1.35
N ASP A 78 -7.84 2.71 -1.73
CA ASP A 78 -6.74 1.86 -2.15
C ASP A 78 -6.30 1.01 -0.96
N THR A 79 -6.19 -0.29 -1.20
CA THR A 79 -5.80 -1.24 -0.17
C THR A 79 -4.49 -1.89 -0.57
N TYR A 80 -3.52 -1.82 0.33
CA TYR A 80 -2.19 -2.39 0.17
C TYR A 80 -1.95 -3.41 1.27
N TYR A 81 -1.37 -4.54 0.90
CA TYR A 81 -0.96 -5.56 1.85
C TYR A 81 0.56 -5.62 1.91
N VAL A 82 1.10 -5.60 3.12
CA VAL A 82 2.54 -5.56 3.37
C VAL A 82 2.86 -6.58 4.45
N ASN A 83 3.75 -7.51 4.14
CA ASN A 83 4.33 -8.37 5.16
C ASN A 83 5.36 -7.58 5.96
N LEU A 84 5.28 -7.69 7.28
CA LEU A 84 6.20 -7.10 8.24
C LEU A 84 6.99 -8.23 8.88
N PHE A 85 8.31 -8.16 8.80
CA PHE A 85 9.23 -9.09 9.45
C PHE A 85 9.66 -8.47 10.76
N LEU A 86 9.17 -9.03 11.86
CA LEU A 86 9.28 -8.49 13.20
C LEU A 86 10.24 -9.33 14.04
N LEU A 87 10.89 -8.67 15.01
CA LEU A 87 11.66 -9.32 16.06
C LEU A 87 11.12 -8.90 17.43
N LYS A 88 10.88 -9.87 18.31
CA LYS A 88 10.55 -9.62 19.72
C LYS A 88 11.23 -10.68 20.59
N ASP A 89 11.99 -10.25 21.59
CA ASP A 89 12.71 -11.13 22.53
C ASP A 89 13.53 -12.24 21.84
N GLY A 90 14.14 -11.92 20.69
CA GLY A 90 14.92 -12.85 19.88
C GLY A 90 14.11 -13.82 19.00
N LYS A 91 12.77 -13.77 19.04
CA LYS A 91 11.89 -14.54 18.17
C LYS A 91 11.48 -13.74 16.94
N GLN A 92 11.59 -14.36 15.78
CA GLN A 92 11.13 -13.79 14.52
C GLN A 92 9.64 -14.08 14.32
N GLU A 93 8.88 -13.06 13.97
CA GLU A 93 7.46 -13.14 13.66
C GLU A 93 7.19 -12.48 12.31
N ILE A 94 6.24 -13.03 11.57
CA ILE A 94 5.76 -12.44 10.32
C ILE A 94 4.28 -12.15 10.48
N ILE A 95 3.90 -10.90 10.25
CA ILE A 95 2.51 -10.46 10.20
C ILE A 95 2.25 -9.71 8.90
N THR A 96 0.99 -9.63 8.50
CA THR A 96 0.59 -8.86 7.32
C THR A 96 -0.21 -7.64 7.78
N ALA A 97 0.24 -6.46 7.39
CA ALA A 97 -0.51 -5.23 7.55
C ALA A 97 -1.36 -4.96 6.29
N ARG A 98 -2.63 -4.64 6.49
CA ARG A 98 -3.53 -4.08 5.50
C ARG A 98 -3.60 -2.57 5.72
N ILE A 99 -3.07 -1.82 4.76
CA ILE A 99 -3.06 -0.35 4.75
C ILE A 99 -4.15 0.10 3.79
N GLN A 100 -5.08 0.92 4.28
CA GLN A 100 -6.09 1.58 3.46
C GLN A 100 -5.71 3.05 3.33
N SER A 101 -5.71 3.56 2.10
CA SER A 101 -5.52 4.98 1.83
C SER A 101 -6.64 5.54 0.97
N TYR A 102 -6.86 6.85 1.11
CA TYR A 102 -7.72 7.61 0.22
C TYR A 102 -6.86 8.64 -0.56
N TYR A 103 -7.55 9.43 -1.38
CA TYR A 103 -6.96 10.47 -2.22
C TYR A 103 -5.87 11.28 -1.50
N SER A 104 -4.82 11.64 -2.25
CA SER A 104 -3.61 12.34 -1.75
C SER A 104 -2.68 11.51 -0.84
N PHE A 105 -2.68 10.18 -0.95
CA PHE A 105 -1.79 9.29 -0.18
C PHE A 105 -1.97 9.41 1.34
N ASN A 106 -3.18 9.75 1.79
CA ASN A 106 -3.49 9.80 3.21
C ASN A 106 -3.93 8.43 3.71
N ILE A 107 -3.41 8.04 4.87
CA ILE A 107 -3.73 6.77 5.50
C ILE A 107 -5.08 6.90 6.20
N ASP A 108 -6.02 6.03 5.84
CA ASP A 108 -7.32 5.90 6.49
C ASP A 108 -7.24 4.98 7.70
N ASN A 109 -6.61 3.82 7.49
CA ASN A 109 -6.64 2.72 8.44
C ASN A 109 -5.47 1.76 8.20
N VAL A 110 -4.92 1.22 9.28
CA VAL A 110 -3.97 0.11 9.27
C VAL A 110 -4.54 -1.02 10.14
N LYS A 111 -4.61 -2.23 9.59
CA LYS A 111 -5.02 -3.43 10.33
C LYS A 111 -3.99 -4.53 10.18
N TYR A 112 -3.80 -5.33 11.22
CA TYR A 112 -2.86 -6.45 11.21
C TYR A 112 -3.60 -7.79 11.08
N SER A 113 -2.98 -8.77 10.43
CA SER A 113 -3.53 -10.12 10.28
C SER A 113 -3.58 -10.90 11.61
N LYS A 114 -2.79 -10.49 12.59
CA LYS A 114 -2.79 -11.00 13.97
C LYS A 114 -2.82 -9.80 14.91
N GLU A 115 -3.52 -9.92 16.04
CA GLU A 115 -3.49 -8.89 17.09
C GLU A 115 -2.10 -8.85 17.72
N LEU A 116 -1.43 -7.69 17.65
CA LEU A 116 -0.08 -7.50 18.21
C LEU A 116 -0.02 -7.85 19.71
N ARG A 117 -1.09 -7.58 20.46
CA ARG A 117 -1.23 -7.92 21.88
C ARG A 117 -1.22 -9.44 22.15
N LYS A 118 -1.69 -10.27 21.21
CA LYS A 118 -1.76 -11.73 21.36
C LYS A 118 -0.47 -12.44 20.95
N LEU A 119 0.52 -11.70 20.44
CA LEU A 119 1.82 -12.21 20.01
C LEU A 119 2.90 -12.08 21.09
N GLY A 120 2.54 -11.57 22.28
CA GLY A 120 3.38 -11.47 23.47
C GLY A 120 2.99 -12.49 24.53
#